data_AF-A0A353TCZ5-F1
#
_entry.id   AF-A0A353TCZ5-F1
#
_cell.length_a   1.000
_cell.length_b   1.000
_cell.length_c   1.000
_cell.angle_alpha   90.00
_cell.angle_beta   90.00
_cell.angle_gamma   90.00
#
_symmetry.space_group_name_H-M   'P 1'
#
loop_
_entity.id
_entity.type
_entity.pdbx_description
1 polymer ?
#
loop_
_entity_poly.entity_id
_entity_poly.type
_entity_poly.pdbx_seq_one_letter_code
_entity_poly.pdbx_strand_id
1 'polypeptide(L)'
;TTYSEVTGAMVLTKVTDPVVIRIAAVTGIVFSLIGKISFFLKTIPNAVLGGIMLLLFGMIAATGVNNMIANKTDMSVTRNLIIVSLILTTGIGGAIFKIGDFTFAGIGLAAMVGVVLNLILPGHK
;
A
#
# COMPACT_ATOMS: atom_id res chain seq x y z
N THR A 1 -3.80 4.04 -7.89
CA THR A 1 -3.45 4.11 -6.46
C THR A 1 -2.87 5.47 -6.18
N THR A 2 -3.20 6.09 -5.04
CA THR A 2 -2.51 7.30 -4.60
C THR A 2 -1.22 6.86 -3.92
N TYR A 3 -0.08 7.38 -4.38
CA TYR A 3 1.23 7.04 -3.81
C TYR A 3 1.46 7.82 -2.51
N SER A 4 1.83 7.10 -1.45
CA SER A 4 2.06 7.69 -0.13
C SER A 4 3.23 8.68 -0.14
N GLU A 5 4.22 8.46 -0.99
CA GLU A 5 5.40 9.30 -1.15
C GLU A 5 5.03 10.66 -1.74
N VAL A 6 4.15 10.66 -2.74
CA VAL A 6 3.65 11.89 -3.36
C VAL A 6 2.80 12.68 -2.36
N THR A 7 1.97 11.98 -1.58
CA THR A 7 1.16 12.59 -0.52
C THR A 7 2.04 13.19 0.59
N GLY A 8 3.09 12.46 1.01
CA GLY A 8 4.06 12.94 1.99
C GLY A 8 4.85 14.16 1.51
N ALA A 9 5.26 14.17 0.23
CA ALA A 9 5.94 15.32 -0.36
C ALA A 9 5.05 16.57 -0.40
N MET A 10 3.75 16.42 -0.70
CA MET A 10 2.79 17.54 -0.64
C MET A 10 2.62 18.09 0.77
N VAL A 11 2.57 17.21 1.79
CA VAL A 11 2.49 17.62 3.20
C VAL A 11 3.72 18.42 3.62
N LEU A 12 4.92 18.00 3.20
CA LEU A 12 6.18 18.70 3.52
C LEU A 12 6.32 20.03 2.78
N THR A 13 6.05 20.03 1.48
CA THR A 13 6.21 21.23 0.63
C THR A 13 5.05 22.22 0.78
N LYS A 14 3.93 21.81 1.38
CA LYS A 14 2.66 22.57 1.47
C LYS A 14 2.11 22.99 0.10
N VAL A 15 2.54 22.33 -0.97
CA VAL A 15 2.04 22.57 -2.33
C VAL A 15 1.02 21.50 -2.67
N THR A 16 -0.27 21.86 -2.57
CA THR A 16 -1.41 20.98 -2.87
C THR A 16 -2.13 21.34 -4.17
N ASP A 17 -1.52 22.22 -4.98
CA ASP A 17 -2.11 22.68 -6.23
C ASP A 17 -2.15 21.54 -7.28
N PRO A 18 -3.35 21.16 -7.79
CA PRO A 18 -3.48 20.11 -8.80
C PRO A 18 -2.81 20.45 -10.14
N VAL A 19 -2.49 21.72 -10.40
CA VAL A 19 -1.71 22.13 -11.57
C VAL A 19 -0.29 21.59 -11.49
N VAL A 20 0.33 21.58 -10.31
CA VAL A 20 1.69 21.06 -10.10
C VAL A 20 1.74 19.55 -10.39
N ILE A 21 0.72 18.81 -9.97
CA ILE A 21 0.60 17.38 -10.27
C ILE A 21 0.46 17.14 -11.78
N ARG A 22 -0.31 17.99 -12.49
CA ARG A 22 -0.44 17.90 -13.95
C ARG A 22 0.87 18.18 -14.67
N ILE A 23 1.63 19.20 -14.23
CA ILE A 23 2.94 19.52 -14.79
C ILE A 23 3.92 18.34 -14.56
N ALA A 24 3.91 17.74 -13.38
CA ALA A 24 4.71 16.55 -13.07
C ALA A 24 4.34 15.37 -13.98
N ALA A 25 3.05 15.13 -14.21
CA ALA A 25 2.58 14.07 -15.09
C ALA A 25 3.03 14.29 -16.55
N VAL A 26 2.86 15.50 -17.09
CA VAL A 26 3.30 15.83 -18.46
C VAL A 26 4.82 15.70 -18.59
N THR A 27 5.58 16.19 -17.61
CA THR A 27 7.04 16.05 -17.58
C THR A 27 7.46 14.58 -17.55
N GLY A 28 6.76 13.75 -16.77
CA GLY A 28 7.00 12.30 -16.72
C GLY A 28 6.76 11.61 -18.07
N ILE A 29 5.71 12.00 -18.80
CA ILE A 29 5.44 11.51 -20.15
C ILE A 29 6.55 11.94 -21.12
N VAL A 30 6.98 13.20 -21.07
CA VAL A 30 8.08 13.68 -21.93
C VAL A 30 9.37 12.93 -21.61
N PHE A 31 9.67 12.71 -20.32
CA PHE A 31 10.88 11.99 -19.90
C PHE A 31 10.87 10.52 -20.30
N SER A 32 9.70 9.86 -20.33
CA SER A 32 9.60 8.46 -20.76
C SER A 32 9.87 8.29 -22.26
N LEU A 33 9.68 9.33 -23.07
CA LEU A 33 9.96 9.34 -24.52
C LEU A 33 11.44 9.62 -24.84
N ILE A 34 12.21 10.17 -23.90
CA ILE A 34 13.62 10.51 -24.11
C ILE A 34 14.50 9.30 -23.72
N GLY A 35 14.94 8.53 -24.71
CA GLY A 35 15.74 7.32 -24.49
C GLY A 35 17.06 7.51 -23.72
N LYS A 36 17.64 8.73 -23.75
CA LYS A 36 18.83 9.08 -22.94
C LYS A 36 18.55 8.99 -21.43
N ILE A 37 17.36 9.39 -21.00
CA ILE A 37 16.94 9.33 -19.59
C ILE A 37 16.74 7.87 -19.19
N SER A 38 16.11 7.06 -20.05
CA SER A 38 15.93 5.63 -19.79
C SER A 38 17.27 4.89 -19.65
N PHE A 39 18.29 5.26 -20.43
CA PHE A 39 19.64 4.71 -20.30
C PHE A 39 20.28 5.09 -18.97
N PHE A 40 20.17 6.36 -18.57
CA PHE A 40 20.65 6.82 -17.27
C PHE A 40 19.97 6.09 -16.10
N LEU A 41 18.66 5.89 -16.14
CA LEU A 41 17.94 5.13 -15.11
C LEU A 41 18.43 3.67 -14.99
N LYS A 42 18.87 3.06 -16.10
CA LYS A 42 19.47 1.71 -16.08
C LYS A 42 20.86 1.66 -15.45
N THR A 43 21.54 2.80 -15.30
CA THR A 43 22.82 2.85 -14.59
C THR A 43 22.66 2.82 -13.06
N ILE A 44 21.43 2.97 -12.56
CA ILE A 44 21.15 2.92 -11.11
C ILE A 44 21.40 1.48 -10.60
N PRO A 45 22.22 1.29 -9.56
CA PRO A 45 22.49 -0.04 -9.02
C PRO A 45 21.24 -0.72 -8.46
N ASN A 46 21.13 -2.04 -8.67
CA ASN A 46 20.01 -2.84 -8.16
C ASN A 46 19.85 -2.74 -6.63
N ALA A 47 20.94 -2.56 -5.88
CA ALA A 47 20.90 -2.38 -4.43
C ALA A 47 20.13 -1.10 -4.02
N VAL A 48 20.27 -0.01 -4.78
CA VAL A 48 19.56 1.25 -4.52
C VAL A 48 18.08 1.09 -4.87
N LEU A 49 17.78 0.45 -6.00
CA LEU A 49 16.41 0.13 -6.40
C LEU A 49 15.70 -0.72 -5.34
N GLY A 50 16.38 -1.75 -4.81
CA GLY A 50 15.86 -2.56 -3.70
C GLY A 50 15.60 -1.75 -2.43
N GLY A 51 16.52 -0.86 -2.05
CA GLY A 51 16.35 0.04 -0.91
C GLY A 51 15.14 0.97 -1.04
N ILE A 52 14.95 1.57 -2.21
CA ILE A 52 13.78 2.41 -2.48
C ILE A 52 12.50 1.57 -2.38
N MET A 53 12.45 0.37 -2.97
CA MET A 53 11.27 -0.49 -2.90
C MET A 53 10.91 -0.88 -1.46
N LEU A 54 11.90 -1.18 -0.60
CA LEU A 54 11.67 -1.43 0.82
C LEU A 54 11.03 -0.22 1.52
N LEU A 55 11.49 0.99 1.20
CA LEU A 55 10.89 2.22 1.74
C LEU A 55 9.46 2.42 1.23
N LEU A 56 9.20 2.20 -0.06
CA LEU A 56 7.86 2.34 -0.65
C LEU A 56 6.87 1.37 0.02
N PHE A 57 7.19 0.07 0.06
CA PHE A 57 6.33 -0.93 0.69
C PHE A 57 6.17 -0.71 2.20
N GLY A 58 7.24 -0.30 2.89
CA GLY A 58 7.18 0.08 4.30
C GLY A 58 6.26 1.29 4.54
N MET A 59 6.32 2.30 3.67
CA MET A 59 5.47 3.48 3.77
C MET A 59 3.99 3.14 3.52
N ILE A 60 3.69 2.22 2.60
CA ILE A 60 2.33 1.71 2.39
C ILE A 60 1.79 1.06 3.67
N ALA A 61 2.57 0.18 4.32
CA ALA A 61 2.18 -0.44 5.58
C ALA A 61 1.97 0.59 6.70
N ALA A 62 2.91 1.54 6.84
CA ALA A 62 2.82 2.61 7.83
C ALA A 62 1.60 3.51 7.60
N THR A 63 1.25 3.82 6.34
CA THR A 63 0.06 4.61 6.00
C THR A 63 -1.22 3.87 6.40
N GLY A 64 -1.28 2.55 6.20
CA GLY A 64 -2.40 1.72 6.65
C GLY A 64 -2.60 1.76 8.17
N VAL A 65 -1.52 1.63 8.94
CA VAL A 65 -1.56 1.75 10.40
C VAL A 65 -1.97 3.16 10.83
N ASN A 66 -1.41 4.20 10.21
CA ASN A 66 -1.77 5.59 10.50
C ASN A 66 -3.27 5.85 10.24
N ASN A 67 -3.82 5.31 9.14
CA ASN A 67 -5.26 5.42 8.86
C ASN A 67 -6.12 4.74 9.95
N MET A 68 -5.68 3.60 10.48
CA MET A 68 -6.38 2.91 11.57
C MET A 68 -6.39 3.72 12.87
N ILE A 69 -5.28 4.40 13.17
CA ILE A 69 -5.14 5.32 14.32
C ILE A 69 -6.00 6.57 14.10
N ALA A 70 -5.95 7.17 12.90
CA ALA A 70 -6.72 8.37 12.56
C ALA A 70 -8.24 8.13 12.67
N ASN A 71 -8.71 6.94 12.30
CA ASN A 71 -10.11 6.53 12.48
C ASN A 71 -10.45 6.04 13.90
N LYS A 72 -9.53 6.15 14.86
CA LYS A 72 -9.70 5.74 16.27
C LYS A 72 -10.18 4.29 16.40
N THR A 73 -9.59 3.38 15.62
CA THR A 73 -9.93 1.96 15.71
C THR A 73 -9.50 1.42 17.07
N ASP A 74 -10.46 1.01 17.89
CA ASP A 74 -10.16 0.46 19.21
C ASP A 74 -9.61 -0.98 19.07
N MET A 75 -8.34 -1.14 19.40
CA MET A 75 -7.63 -2.43 19.41
C MET A 75 -7.81 -3.21 20.72
N SER A 76 -8.37 -2.58 21.76
CA SER A 76 -8.74 -3.26 23.00
C SER A 76 -9.99 -4.13 22.80
N VAL A 77 -10.80 -3.85 21.78
CA VAL A 77 -11.93 -4.69 21.40
C VAL A 77 -11.42 -5.98 20.76
N THR A 78 -11.68 -7.12 21.40
CA THR A 78 -11.25 -8.46 20.95
C THR A 78 -11.62 -8.75 19.50
N ARG A 79 -12.80 -8.29 19.04
CA ARG A 79 -13.25 -8.44 17.64
C ARG A 79 -12.26 -7.81 16.64
N ASN A 80 -11.88 -6.56 16.88
CA ASN A 80 -10.99 -5.83 15.97
C ASN A 80 -9.58 -6.44 16.00
N LEU A 81 -9.12 -6.83 17.18
CA LEU A 81 -7.83 -7.50 17.36
C LEU A 81 -7.78 -8.81 16.56
N ILE A 82 -8.80 -9.66 16.66
CA ILE A 82 -8.88 -10.93 15.90
C ILE A 82 -8.88 -10.68 14.39
N ILE A 83 -9.68 -9.72 13.91
CA ILE A 83 -9.76 -9.39 12.48
C ILE A 83 -8.38 -8.94 11.96
N VAL A 84 -7.71 -8.02 12.66
CA VAL A 84 -6.40 -7.51 12.27
C VAL A 84 -5.34 -8.60 12.31
N SER A 85 -5.31 -9.43 13.35
CA SER A 85 -4.36 -10.54 13.46
C SER A 85 -4.53 -11.53 12.32
N LEU A 86 -5.75 -11.92 11.97
CA LEU A 86 -6.00 -12.87 10.87
C LEU A 86 -5.64 -12.29 9.50
N ILE A 87 -5.92 -11.01 9.25
CA ILE A 87 -5.50 -10.32 8.02
C ILE A 87 -3.97 -10.30 7.91
N LEU A 88 -3.27 -9.97 9.00
CA LEU A 88 -1.81 -9.93 9.02
C LEU A 88 -1.20 -11.32 8.83
N THR A 89 -1.69 -12.34 9.54
CA THR A 89 -1.19 -13.71 9.42
C THR A 89 -1.43 -14.29 8.04
N THR A 90 -2.61 -14.08 7.45
CA THR A 90 -2.91 -14.59 6.09
C THR A 90 -2.16 -13.82 5.00
N GLY A 91 -2.02 -12.49 5.14
CA GLY A 91 -1.34 -11.64 4.16
C GLY A 91 0.18 -11.79 4.17
N ILE A 92 0.81 -11.74 5.34
CA ILE A 92 2.27 -11.82 5.50
C ILE A 92 2.74 -13.28 5.54
N GLY A 93 1.97 -14.17 6.16
CA GLY A 93 2.32 -15.59 6.32
C GLY A 93 2.25 -16.41 5.03
N GLY A 94 1.90 -15.79 3.89
CA GLY A 94 1.87 -16.46 2.60
C GLY A 94 0.80 -17.54 2.50
N ALA A 95 -0.36 -17.33 3.15
CA ALA A 95 -1.48 -18.26 3.02
C ALA A 95 -1.93 -18.31 1.56
N ILE A 96 -2.03 -19.53 1.03
CA ILE A 96 -2.50 -19.79 -0.34
C ILE A 96 -3.71 -20.70 -0.23
N PHE A 97 -4.83 -20.23 -0.76
CA PHE A 97 -6.07 -20.97 -0.80
C PHE A 97 -6.39 -21.33 -2.25
N LYS A 98 -6.40 -22.63 -2.54
CA LYS A 98 -6.68 -23.15 -3.88
C LYS A 98 -8.04 -23.85 -3.87
N ILE A 99 -8.94 -23.42 -4.76
CA ILE A 99 -10.18 -24.13 -5.09
C ILE A 99 -10.15 -24.41 -6.59
N GLY A 100 -9.87 -25.68 -6.96
CA GLY A 100 -9.70 -26.06 -8.36
C GLY A 100 -8.57 -25.26 -9.03
N ASP A 101 -8.87 -24.65 -10.18
CA ASP A 101 -7.93 -23.79 -10.92
C ASP A 101 -7.77 -22.37 -10.34
N PHE A 102 -8.61 -21.98 -9.38
CA PHE A 102 -8.53 -20.66 -8.76
C PHE A 102 -7.58 -20.68 -7.55
N THR A 103 -6.52 -19.87 -7.63
CA THR A 103 -5.57 -19.67 -6.53
C THR A 103 -5.74 -18.27 -5.95
N PHE A 104 -6.22 -18.18 -4.72
CA PHE A 104 -6.21 -16.96 -3.92
C PHE A 104 -4.95 -16.92 -3.07
N ALA A 105 -4.15 -15.86 -3.24
CA ALA A 105 -2.90 -15.70 -2.51
C ALA A 105 -2.67 -14.24 -2.12
N GLY A 106 -1.89 -14.04 -1.05
CA GLY A 106 -1.39 -12.74 -0.63
C GLY A 106 -2.51 -11.76 -0.23
N ILE A 107 -2.38 -10.51 -0.71
CA ILE A 107 -3.22 -9.38 -0.29
C ILE A 107 -4.70 -9.60 -0.62
N GLY A 108 -5.00 -10.27 -1.74
CA GLY A 108 -6.39 -10.55 -2.15
C GLY A 108 -7.09 -11.52 -1.19
N LEU A 109 -6.41 -12.59 -0.76
CA LEU A 109 -6.94 -13.53 0.23
C LEU A 109 -7.12 -12.86 1.59
N ALA A 110 -6.12 -12.09 2.03
CA ALA A 110 -6.16 -11.38 3.31
C ALA A 110 -7.33 -10.38 3.38
N ALA A 111 -7.58 -9.63 2.30
CA ALA A 111 -8.72 -8.71 2.22
C ALA A 111 -10.06 -9.45 2.27
N MET A 112 -10.20 -10.57 1.56
CA MET A 112 -11.41 -11.39 1.59
C MET A 112 -11.70 -11.90 2.99
N VAL A 113 -10.68 -12.47 3.67
CA VAL A 113 -10.79 -12.94 5.05
C VAL A 113 -11.22 -11.80 5.99
N GLY A 114 -10.62 -10.61 5.84
CA GLY A 114 -10.97 -9.44 6.63
C GLY A 114 -12.42 -9.00 6.46
N VAL A 115 -12.91 -8.91 5.22
CA VAL A 115 -14.30 -8.53 4.92
C VAL A 115 -15.29 -9.57 5.47
N VAL A 116 -15.01 -10.85 5.26
CA VAL A 116 -15.88 -11.95 5.72
C VAL A 116 -15.94 -11.97 7.26
N LEU A 117 -14.80 -11.88 7.94
CA LEU A 117 -14.77 -11.83 9.41
C LEU A 117 -15.48 -10.60 9.96
N ASN A 118 -15.32 -9.44 9.32
CA ASN A 118 -16.02 -8.23 9.73
C ASN A 118 -17.54 -8.36 9.59
N LEU A 119 -18.05 -9.14 8.62
CA LEU A 119 -19.48 -9.40 8.46
C LEU A 119 -20.02 -10.45 9.45
N ILE A 120 -19.26 -11.51 9.71
CA ILE A 120 -19.70 -12.63 10.56
C ILE A 120 -19.62 -12.27 12.05
N LEU A 121 -18.59 -11.54 12.47
CA LEU A 121 -18.39 -11.21 13.88
C LEU A 121 -19.40 -10.13 14.32
N PRO A 122 -20.32 -10.43 15.25
CA PRO A 122 -21.30 -9.45 15.72
C PRO A 122 -20.60 -8.29 16.42
N GLY A 123 -20.95 -7.06 16.04
CA GLY A 123 -20.53 -5.86 16.76
C GLY A 123 -21.28 -5.78 18.08
N HIS A 124 -20.55 -5.73 19.20
CA HIS A 124 -21.16 -5.30 20.45
C HIS A 124 -21.41 -3.79 20.35
N LYS A 125 -22.60 -3.36 20.79
CA LYS A 125 -23.01 -1.95 20.85
C LYS A 125 -22.03 -1.11 21.66
#